data_AF-A0A2D4JMI3-F1
#
_entry.id   AF-A0A2D4JMI3-F1
#
_cell.length_a   1.000
_cell.length_b   1.000
_cell.length_c   1.000
_cell.angle_alpha   90.00
_cell.angle_beta   90.00
_cell.angle_gamma   90.00
#
_symmetry.space_group_name_H-M   'P 1'
#
loop_
_entity.id
_entity.type
_entity.pdbx_description
1 polymer ?
#
loop_
_entity_poly.entity_id
_entity_poly.type
_entity_poly.pdbx_seq_one_letter_code
_entity_poly.pdbx_strand_id
1 'polypeptide(L)'
;SPFGRRQVHSSAGAMALGAVPLLKRCLWLGLAHHFIVASACHESYGELIEDFCLSKFKFDMETLRKTLWCDWDKTLDCYRELTNCTILIAEKLDCYWPNQLVDQFFITIHRHYFKTCPVSG
;
A
#
# COMPACT_ATOMS: atom_id res chain seq x y z
N SER A 1 18.36 -29.57 -70.14
CA SER A 1 16.98 -29.29 -69.71
C SER A 1 16.13 -30.55 -69.81
N PRO A 2 15.13 -30.76 -68.94
CA PRO A 2 14.88 -30.12 -67.65
C PRO A 2 14.62 -31.15 -66.50
N PHE A 3 15.12 -30.86 -65.30
CA PHE A 3 14.37 -30.47 -64.09
C PHE A 3 13.48 -31.55 -63.43
N GLY A 4 13.80 -31.82 -62.17
CA GLY A 4 12.93 -32.53 -61.24
C GLY A 4 13.41 -32.39 -59.79
N ARG A 5 13.65 -31.16 -59.32
CA ARG A 5 13.94 -30.87 -57.91
C ARG A 5 12.63 -30.98 -57.13
N ARG A 6 12.51 -31.92 -56.20
CA ARG A 6 11.43 -31.91 -55.19
C ARG A 6 12.08 -31.96 -53.80
N GLN A 7 12.14 -30.79 -53.19
CA GLN A 7 12.43 -30.58 -51.77
C GLN A 7 11.09 -30.57 -51.01
N VAL A 8 11.16 -30.63 -49.68
CA VAL A 8 10.16 -30.19 -48.67
C VAL A 8 9.26 -31.31 -48.12
N HIS A 9 9.14 -31.58 -46.81
CA HIS A 9 9.70 -31.04 -45.57
C HIS A 9 9.53 -32.08 -44.45
N SER A 10 10.44 -32.04 -43.46
CA SER A 10 10.23 -32.60 -42.12
C SER A 10 9.24 -31.72 -41.35
N SER A 11 8.10 -32.26 -40.93
CA SER A 11 7.16 -31.55 -40.04
C SER A 11 7.39 -31.98 -38.60
N ALA A 12 8.47 -31.48 -38.00
CA ALA A 12 8.66 -31.46 -36.56
C ALA A 12 8.84 -29.99 -36.14
N GLY A 13 7.86 -29.47 -35.37
CA GLY A 13 8.00 -28.22 -34.64
C GLY A 13 7.14 -27.07 -35.13
N ALA A 14 5.92 -26.95 -34.62
CA ALA A 14 5.18 -25.68 -34.63
C ALA A 14 4.02 -25.66 -33.61
N MET A 15 4.33 -25.66 -32.30
CA MET A 15 3.33 -25.35 -31.25
C MET A 15 3.88 -24.48 -30.10
N ALA A 16 5.09 -23.91 -30.21
CA ALA A 16 5.70 -23.13 -29.13
C ALA A 16 5.71 -21.60 -29.36
N LEU A 17 5.52 -21.12 -30.60
CA LEU A 17 5.69 -19.71 -30.96
C LEU A 17 4.51 -18.80 -30.56
N GLY A 18 3.29 -19.35 -30.44
CA GLY A 18 2.10 -18.60 -30.02
C GLY A 18 1.91 -18.51 -28.50
N ALA A 19 2.49 -19.45 -27.74
CA ALA A 19 2.36 -19.49 -26.29
C ALA A 19 3.26 -18.47 -25.58
N VAL A 20 4.47 -18.23 -26.08
CA VAL A 20 5.44 -17.31 -25.48
C VAL A 20 4.99 -15.83 -25.49
N PRO A 21 4.42 -15.30 -26.59
CA PRO A 21 3.90 -13.93 -26.62
C PRO A 21 2.67 -13.74 -25.74
N LEU A 22 1.79 -14.75 -25.68
CA LEU A 22 0.61 -14.77 -24.82
C LEU A 22 1.01 -14.77 -23.33
N LEU A 23 1.96 -15.64 -22.94
CA LEU A 23 2.47 -15.71 -21.58
C LEU A 23 3.11 -14.39 -21.13
N LYS A 24 3.92 -13.78 -22.01
CA LYS A 24 4.52 -12.46 -21.75
C LYS A 24 3.43 -11.40 -21.59
N ARG A 25 2.42 -11.37 -22.46
CA ARG A 25 1.34 -10.37 -22.40
C ARG A 25 0.50 -10.52 -21.13
N CYS A 26 0.20 -11.73 -20.69
CA CYS A 26 -0.46 -11.99 -19.41
C CYS A 26 0.40 -11.53 -18.22
N LEU A 27 1.72 -11.78 -18.25
CA LEU A 27 2.64 -11.31 -17.21
C LEU A 27 2.65 -9.77 -17.12
N TRP A 28 2.71 -9.08 -18.25
CA TRP A 28 2.65 -7.61 -18.31
C TRP A 28 1.32 -7.06 -17.78
N LEU A 29 0.19 -7.68 -18.12
CA LEU A 29 -1.12 -7.29 -17.62
C LEU A 29 -1.24 -7.51 -16.10
N GLY A 30 -0.68 -8.60 -15.57
CA GLY A 30 -0.65 -8.87 -14.14
C GLY A 30 0.20 -7.86 -13.36
N LEU A 31 1.39 -7.53 -13.87
CA LEU A 31 2.24 -6.49 -13.30
C LEU A 31 1.58 -5.10 -13.33
N ALA A 32 0.94 -4.75 -14.46
CA ALA A 32 0.21 -3.48 -14.59
C ALA A 32 -0.97 -3.41 -13.62
N HIS A 33 -1.75 -4.49 -13.47
CA HIS A 33 -2.85 -4.55 -12.52
C HIS A 33 -2.37 -4.40 -11.06
N HIS A 34 -1.31 -5.11 -10.68
CA HIS A 34 -0.71 -4.99 -9.35
C HIS A 34 -0.23 -3.56 -9.08
N PHE A 35 0.42 -2.93 -10.05
CA PHE A 35 0.87 -1.55 -9.93
C PHE A 35 -0.31 -0.57 -9.77
N ILE A 36 -1.37 -0.74 -10.56
CA ILE A 36 -2.59 0.09 -10.48
C ILE A 36 -3.23 -0.07 -9.10
N VAL A 37 -3.46 -1.30 -8.62
CA VAL A 37 -4.06 -1.56 -7.30
C VAL A 37 -3.20 -0.96 -6.17
N ALA A 38 -1.88 -1.16 -6.21
CA ALA A 38 -0.98 -0.62 -5.19
C ALA A 38 -0.96 0.92 -5.18
N SER A 39 -1.02 1.56 -6.35
CA SER A 39 -1.06 3.02 -6.48
C SER A 39 -2.40 3.62 -6.07
N ALA A 40 -3.52 2.95 -6.39
CA ALA A 40 -4.87 3.39 -6.02
C ALA A 40 -5.09 3.33 -4.50
N CYS A 41 -4.49 2.33 -3.85
CA CYS A 41 -4.45 2.26 -2.39
C CYS A 41 -3.72 3.47 -1.79
N HIS A 42 -2.64 3.99 -2.40
CA HIS A 42 -1.84 5.05 -1.80
C HIS A 42 -2.61 6.37 -1.62
N GLU A 43 -3.18 6.93 -2.69
CA GLU A 43 -3.82 8.25 -2.65
C GLU A 43 -5.11 8.23 -1.83
N SER A 44 -6.01 7.27 -2.10
CA SER A 44 -7.31 7.19 -1.42
C SER A 44 -7.19 6.86 0.06
N TYR A 45 -6.25 5.99 0.44
CA TYR A 45 -6.00 5.65 1.84
C TYR A 45 -5.45 6.87 2.61
N GLY A 46 -4.49 7.60 2.02
CA GLY A 46 -3.90 8.80 2.62
C GLY A 46 -4.93 9.86 2.95
N GLU A 47 -5.77 10.23 1.98
CA GLU A 47 -6.84 11.22 2.16
C GLU A 47 -7.80 10.80 3.29
N LEU A 48 -8.25 9.55 3.28
CA LEU A 48 -9.22 9.06 4.26
C LEU A 48 -8.63 8.97 5.68
N ILE A 49 -7.37 8.56 5.86
CA ILE A 49 -6.77 8.56 7.21
C ILE A 49 -6.54 9.99 7.73
N GLU A 50 -6.27 10.96 6.85
CA GLU A 50 -6.14 12.36 7.27
C GLU A 50 -7.49 12.95 7.68
N ASP A 51 -8.53 12.75 6.86
CA ASP A 51 -9.85 13.34 7.09
C ASP A 51 -10.58 12.73 8.29
N PHE A 52 -10.47 11.42 8.49
CA PHE A 52 -11.20 10.73 9.56
C PHE A 52 -10.34 10.50 10.79
N CYS A 53 -9.19 9.84 10.62
CA CYS A 53 -8.41 9.38 11.76
C CYS A 53 -7.61 10.52 12.40
N LEU A 54 -6.87 11.29 11.60
CA LEU A 54 -6.06 12.39 12.11
C LEU A 54 -6.93 13.54 12.62
N SER A 55 -8.04 13.85 11.97
CA SER A 55 -8.98 14.89 12.43
C SER A 55 -9.52 14.59 13.83
N LYS A 56 -9.98 13.36 14.08
CA LYS A 56 -10.40 12.93 15.43
C LYS A 56 -9.24 12.95 16.42
N PHE A 57 -8.09 12.40 16.06
CA PHE A 57 -6.92 12.40 16.95
C PHE A 57 -6.48 13.81 17.34
N LYS A 58 -6.50 14.77 16.40
CA LYS A 58 -6.25 16.19 16.66
C LYS A 58 -7.20 16.73 17.72
N PHE A 59 -8.51 16.50 17.55
CA PHE A 59 -9.52 16.93 18.51
C PHE A 59 -9.31 16.33 19.90
N ASP A 60 -9.02 15.04 19.98
CA ASP A 60 -8.78 14.34 21.25
C ASP A 60 -7.50 14.87 21.93
N MET A 61 -6.43 15.08 21.15
CA MET A 61 -5.15 15.61 21.64
C MET A 61 -5.17 17.11 21.94
N GLU A 62 -6.13 17.89 21.43
CA GLU A 62 -6.36 19.27 21.84
C GLU A 62 -7.15 19.34 23.14
N THR A 63 -8.14 18.46 23.28
CA THR A 63 -8.89 18.28 24.53
C THR A 63 -7.95 17.82 25.66
N LEU A 64 -7.01 16.94 25.33
CA LEU A 64 -5.92 16.56 26.20
C LEU A 64 -4.84 17.67 26.23
N ARG A 65 -4.71 18.40 27.34
CA ARG A 65 -3.71 19.48 27.43
C ARG A 65 -2.30 19.00 27.06
N LYS A 66 -1.53 19.84 26.34
CA LYS A 66 -0.15 19.54 25.90
C LYS A 66 0.79 19.02 26.99
N THR A 67 0.60 19.45 28.23
CA THR A 67 1.37 18.99 29.38
C THR A 67 1.24 17.50 29.68
N LEU A 68 0.19 16.85 29.16
CA LEU A 68 -0.10 15.42 29.34
C LEU A 68 0.27 14.59 28.12
N TRP A 69 0.79 15.19 27.03
CA TRP A 69 1.14 14.43 25.83
C TRP A 69 2.26 13.41 26.06
N CYS A 70 3.14 13.64 27.04
CA CYS A 70 4.20 12.68 27.39
C CYS A 70 3.79 11.67 28.47
N ASP A 71 2.55 11.74 28.96
CA ASP A 71 1.99 10.71 29.83
C ASP A 71 1.31 9.66 28.94
N TRP A 72 1.97 8.51 28.79
CA TRP A 72 1.48 7.44 27.92
C TRP A 72 0.12 6.92 28.38
N ASP A 73 -0.13 6.83 29.68
CA ASP A 73 -1.41 6.37 30.22
C ASP A 73 -2.56 7.33 29.86
N LYS A 74 -2.26 8.61 29.59
CA LYS A 74 -3.26 9.59 29.16
C LYS A 74 -3.49 9.61 27.65
N THR A 75 -2.51 9.17 26.87
CA THR A 75 -2.55 9.23 25.39
C THR A 75 -2.82 7.88 24.74
N LEU A 76 -2.67 6.78 25.49
CA LEU A 76 -2.81 5.42 25.01
C LEU A 76 -4.14 5.17 24.30
N ASP A 77 -5.26 5.64 24.87
CA ASP A 77 -6.58 5.42 24.29
C ASP A 77 -6.75 6.18 22.96
N CYS A 78 -6.32 7.45 22.92
CA CYS A 78 -6.35 8.26 21.69
C CYS A 78 -5.47 7.62 20.59
N TYR A 79 -4.28 7.15 20.96
CA TYR A 79 -3.35 6.52 20.01
C TYR A 79 -3.86 5.15 19.51
N ARG A 80 -4.51 4.37 20.39
CA ARG A 80 -5.16 3.10 20.03
C ARG A 80 -6.31 3.34 19.05
N GLU A 81 -7.16 4.34 19.31
CA GLU A 81 -8.26 4.71 18.41
C GLU A 81 -7.76 5.14 17.04
N LEU A 82 -6.72 5.99 17.02
CA LEU A 82 -6.04 6.39 15.79
C LEU A 82 -5.51 5.17 15.00
N THR A 83 -4.81 4.26 15.67
CA THR A 83 -4.27 3.03 15.06
C THR A 83 -5.38 2.16 14.48
N ASN A 84 -6.42 1.88 15.26
CA ASN A 84 -7.56 1.09 14.82
C ASN A 84 -8.29 1.75 13.64
N CYS A 85 -8.43 3.07 13.65
CA CYS A 85 -9.02 3.80 12.52
C CYS A 85 -8.22 3.59 11.23
N THR A 86 -6.89 3.67 11.27
CA THR A 86 -6.06 3.42 10.07
C THR A 86 -6.19 1.98 9.57
N ILE A 87 -6.29 0.99 10.47
CA ILE A 87 -6.52 -0.41 10.12
C ILE A 87 -7.87 -0.56 9.41
N LEU A 88 -8.94 0.01 9.97
CA LEU A 88 -10.29 -0.10 9.41
C LEU A 88 -10.41 0.52 8.02
N ILE A 89 -9.76 1.67 7.78
CA ILE A 89 -9.75 2.28 6.45
C ILE A 89 -8.95 1.42 5.47
N ALA A 90 -7.81 0.86 5.89
CA ALA A 90 -7.02 -0.03 5.05
C ALA A 90 -7.83 -1.28 4.66
N GLU A 91 -8.50 -1.93 5.62
CA GLU A 91 -9.39 -3.07 5.38
C GLU A 91 -10.52 -2.72 4.41
N LYS A 92 -11.11 -1.52 4.53
CA LYS A 92 -12.21 -1.09 3.67
C LYS A 92 -11.80 -0.81 2.23
N LEU A 93 -10.54 -0.44 2.02
CA LEU A 93 -9.95 -0.19 0.70
C LEU A 93 -9.20 -1.41 0.15
N ASP A 94 -9.20 -2.54 0.87
CA ASP A 94 -8.41 -3.74 0.54
C ASP A 94 -6.90 -3.44 0.41
N CYS A 95 -6.42 -2.55 1.28
CA CYS A 95 -5.03 -2.15 1.41
C CYS A 95 -4.29 -3.01 2.44
N TYR A 96 -3.02 -3.31 2.19
CA TYR A 96 -2.15 -3.90 3.22
C TYR A 96 -1.89 -2.91 4.35
N TRP A 97 -1.95 -3.41 5.59
CA TRP A 97 -1.53 -2.68 6.78
C TRP A 97 -0.55 -3.55 7.58
N PRO A 98 0.61 -3.04 8.03
CA PRO A 98 1.13 -1.71 7.76
C PRO A 98 1.71 -1.59 6.34
N ASN A 99 1.96 -0.35 5.91
CA ASN A 99 2.59 0.00 4.65
C ASN A 99 3.39 1.32 4.79
N GLN A 100 4.18 1.70 3.78
CA GLN A 100 5.05 2.88 3.85
C GLN A 100 4.29 4.19 4.15
N LEU A 101 3.03 4.32 3.68
CA LEU A 101 2.22 5.50 3.93
C LEU A 101 1.89 5.62 5.42
N VAL A 102 1.39 4.55 6.04
CA VAL A 102 1.03 4.58 7.46
C VAL A 102 2.26 4.73 8.37
N ASP A 103 3.43 4.24 7.94
CA ASP A 103 4.70 4.48 8.65
C ASP A 103 5.05 5.98 8.68
N GLN A 104 4.99 6.66 7.53
CA GLN A 104 5.26 8.10 7.46
C GLN A 104 4.22 8.93 8.21
N PHE A 105 2.96 8.49 8.17
CA PHE A 105 1.87 9.08 8.94
C PHE A 105 2.17 9.05 10.44
N PHE A 106 2.49 7.89 11.01
CA PHE A 106 2.81 7.78 12.43
C PHE A 106 4.11 8.49 12.81
N ILE A 107 5.13 8.49 11.96
CA ILE A 107 6.35 9.29 12.17
C ILE A 107 5.99 10.79 12.29
N THR A 108 5.08 11.28 11.45
CA THR A 108 4.65 12.69 11.48
C THR A 108 3.90 13.02 12.78
N ILE A 109 3.03 12.13 13.24
CA ILE A 109 2.35 12.24 14.55
C ILE A 109 3.37 12.28 15.69
N HIS A 110 4.35 11.36 15.70
CA HIS A 110 5.41 11.32 16.70
C HIS A 110 6.24 12.60 16.71
N ARG A 111 6.59 13.13 15.54
CA ARG A 111 7.32 14.41 15.41
C ARG A 111 6.52 15.63 15.84
N HIS A 112 5.20 15.57 15.85
CA HIS A 112 4.34 16.70 16.22
C HIS A 112 3.96 16.66 17.71
N TYR A 113 3.40 15.54 18.17
CA TYR A 113 2.81 15.41 19.50
C TYR A 113 3.81 14.90 20.55
N PHE A 114 4.76 14.06 20.14
CA PHE A 114 5.64 13.33 21.07
C PHE A 114 7.12 13.70 20.95
N LYS A 115 7.45 14.77 20.21
CA LYS A 115 8.83 15.18 19.86
C LYS A 115 9.78 15.31 21.07
N THR A 116 9.26 15.80 22.19
CA THR A 116 10.04 16.08 23.41
C THR A 116 9.78 15.07 24.51
N CYS A 117 9.02 14.01 24.23
CA CYS A 117 8.72 12.98 25.20
C CYS A 117 9.90 11.99 25.30
N PRO A 118 10.14 11.42 26.49
CA PRO A 118 11.15 10.40 26.64
C PRO A 118 10.75 9.12 25.88
N VAL A 119 11.73 8.38 25.38
CA VAL A 119 11.52 7.13 24.62
C VAL A 119 10.96 6.01 25.51
N SER A 120 11.17 6.13 26.83
CA SER A 120 10.62 5.27 27.86
C SER A 120 10.13 6.13 29.02
N GLY A 121 8.95 5.81 29.58
CA GLY A 121 8.44 6.40 30.81
C GLY A 121 9.23 5.95 32.04
#